data_AF-A0A7Y3YND5-F1
#
_entry.id   AF-A0A7Y3YND5-F1
#
_cell.length_a   1.000
_cell.length_b   1.000
_cell.length_c   1.000
_cell.angle_alpha   90.00
_cell.angle_beta   90.00
_cell.angle_gamma   90.00
#
_symmetry.space_group_name_H-M   'P 1'
#
loop_
_entity.id
_entity.type
_entity.pdbx_description
1 polymer ?
#
loop_
_entity_poly.entity_id
_entity_poly.type
_entity_poly.pdbx_seq_one_letter_code
_entity_poly.pdbx_strand_id
1 'polypeptide(L)'
;MLLQYVAQKLKCSRPDIQITQNSKPTLNSEYLSSAYFIAASDKADPTYSTKELTSKFLSRVKSDKELSPKTIAQYERHLRIFTEIFHFDDIREMDRENAEQLLQLMYNYPKNPEKQSTLCKLKGIALIRKNQEINGDVVSRATVKKFVNLMSTFFQWAESHGYVKANFFYKLRVGRSGSYEPRYNLTNQELDRVFTMPDYKEGKFLHPYYYWLPLLLRFTGARMNELCQLRRADVICQEGVHGIQIHART
;
A
#
# COMPACT_ATOMS: atom_id res chain seq x y z
N MET A 1 -28.83 -37.06 30.14
CA MET A 1 -27.50 -37.57 30.55
C MET A 1 -26.43 -37.20 29.50
N LEU A 2 -26.22 -35.91 29.27
CA LEU A 2 -25.25 -35.38 28.29
C LEU A 2 -24.18 -34.49 28.94
N LEU A 3 -24.18 -34.40 30.27
CA LEU A 3 -23.28 -33.52 31.04
C LEU A 3 -22.13 -34.26 31.74
N GLN A 4 -21.98 -35.58 31.59
CA GLN A 4 -20.90 -36.34 32.24
C GLN A 4 -19.82 -36.87 31.30
N TYR A 5 -20.00 -36.83 29.97
CA TYR A 5 -18.99 -37.37 29.03
C TYR A 5 -17.95 -36.34 28.56
N VAL A 6 -18.20 -35.04 28.75
CA VAL A 6 -17.27 -33.97 28.34
C VAL A 6 -16.18 -33.69 29.39
N ALA A 7 -16.31 -34.22 30.61
CA ALA A 7 -15.39 -33.92 31.70
C ALA A 7 -14.10 -34.78 31.76
N GLN A 8 -13.90 -35.76 30.86
CA GLN A 8 -12.84 -36.77 31.04
C GLN A 8 -11.77 -36.88 29.93
N LYS A 9 -11.74 -35.96 28.95
CA LYS A 9 -10.62 -35.89 27.98
C LYS A 9 -10.02 -34.51 27.70
N LEU A 10 -10.21 -33.56 28.62
CA LEU A 10 -9.38 -32.35 28.70
C LEU A 10 -8.55 -32.36 29.99
N LYS A 11 -7.66 -33.35 30.12
CA LYS A 11 -6.43 -33.13 30.91
C LYS A 11 -5.55 -32.21 30.07
N CYS A 12 -5.83 -30.91 30.12
CA CYS A 12 -4.86 -29.89 29.73
C CYS A 12 -3.67 -30.03 30.67
N SER A 13 -2.69 -30.85 30.27
CA SER A 13 -1.34 -30.71 30.78
C SER A 13 -0.92 -29.30 30.40
N ARG A 14 -0.85 -28.39 31.37
CA ARG A 14 -0.24 -27.08 31.16
C ARG A 14 1.15 -27.36 30.61
N PRO A 15 1.52 -26.90 29.41
CA PRO A 15 2.93 -26.89 29.06
C PRO A 15 3.62 -26.06 30.14
N ASP A 16 4.66 -26.61 30.75
CA ASP A 16 5.57 -25.85 31.59
C ASP A 16 6.11 -24.71 30.72
N ILE A 17 5.51 -23.53 30.90
CA ILE A 17 6.03 -22.30 30.35
C ILE A 17 7.31 -22.07 31.14
N GLN A 18 8.43 -22.53 30.61
CA GLN A 18 9.71 -21.97 30.99
C GLN A 18 9.64 -20.49 30.61
N ILE A 19 9.38 -19.66 31.61
CA ILE A 19 9.56 -18.22 31.54
C ILE A 19 11.06 -18.04 31.32
N THR A 20 11.47 -18.01 30.05
CA THR A 20 12.75 -17.42 29.70
C THR A 20 12.74 -16.03 30.31
N GLN A 21 13.75 -15.73 31.11
CA GLN A 21 13.86 -14.45 31.78
C GLN A 21 13.86 -13.35 30.71
N ASN A 22 12.69 -12.76 30.47
CA ASN A 22 12.58 -11.50 29.75
C ASN A 22 13.36 -10.51 30.59
N SER A 23 14.52 -10.10 30.08
CA SER A 23 15.27 -8.99 30.62
C SER A 23 14.29 -7.84 30.84
N LYS A 24 14.17 -7.38 32.09
CA LYS A 24 13.45 -6.14 32.39
C LYS A 24 13.97 -5.09 31.41
N PRO A 25 13.10 -4.31 30.73
CA PRO A 25 13.58 -3.25 29.85
C PRO A 25 14.45 -2.32 30.70
N THR A 26 15.76 -2.30 30.40
CA THR A 26 16.72 -1.50 31.15
C THR A 26 16.42 -0.04 30.84
N LEU A 27 15.85 0.69 31.81
CA LEU A 27 15.68 2.14 31.70
C LEU A 27 17.08 2.75 31.59
N ASN A 28 17.36 3.50 30.53
CA ASN A 28 18.66 4.14 30.36
C ASN A 28 18.87 5.17 31.50
N SER A 29 20.05 5.21 32.12
CA SER A 29 20.27 5.95 33.39
C SER A 29 20.12 7.47 33.25
N GLU A 30 20.20 8.02 32.03
CA GLU A 30 19.89 9.42 31.71
C GLU A 30 18.43 9.81 32.05
N TYR A 31 17.51 8.84 31.97
CA TYR A 31 16.09 9.03 32.28
C TYR A 31 15.82 9.18 33.78
N LEU A 32 16.84 8.91 34.62
CA LEU A 32 16.79 9.06 36.07
C LEU A 32 17.42 10.38 36.55
N SER A 33 17.86 11.26 35.65
CA SER A 33 18.31 12.60 36.01
C SER A 33 17.13 13.54 36.27
N SER A 34 17.26 14.46 37.23
CA SER A 34 16.21 15.42 37.60
C SER A 34 15.88 16.45 36.51
N ALA A 35 16.65 16.48 35.42
CA ALA A 35 16.50 17.37 34.27
C ALA A 35 16.07 16.61 32.99
N TYR A 36 15.48 15.41 33.12
CA TYR A 36 15.12 14.58 31.97
C TYR A 36 14.05 15.23 31.06
N PHE A 37 13.12 16.00 31.63
CA PHE A 37 12.14 16.76 30.84
C PHE A 37 12.68 18.16 30.52
N ILE A 38 12.96 18.41 29.25
CA ILE A 38 13.26 19.76 28.74
C ILE A 38 11.92 20.46 28.46
N ALA A 39 11.73 21.68 28.98
CA ALA A 39 10.55 22.48 28.69
C ALA A 39 10.45 22.76 27.19
N ALA A 40 9.23 22.83 26.65
CA ALA A 40 9.03 23.06 25.21
C ALA A 40 9.66 24.38 24.73
N SER A 41 9.74 25.40 25.59
CA SER A 41 10.40 26.69 25.35
C SER A 41 11.92 26.58 25.15
N ASP A 42 12.53 25.55 25.72
CA ASP A 42 13.99 25.41 25.81
C ASP A 42 14.53 24.40 24.78
N LYS A 43 13.63 23.75 24.04
CA LYS A 43 13.99 22.88 22.92
C LYS A 43 14.30 23.77 21.71
N ALA A 44 15.50 23.62 21.16
CA ALA A 44 15.82 24.21 19.86
C ALA A 44 14.79 23.72 18.82
N ASP A 45 14.18 24.63 18.07
CA ASP A 45 13.27 24.29 16.97
C ASP A 45 14.10 23.59 15.90
N PRO A 46 13.96 22.26 15.71
CA PRO A 46 14.80 21.56 14.78
C PRO A 46 14.33 21.90 13.36
N THR A 47 15.05 22.79 12.69
CA THR A 47 14.81 23.17 11.30
C THR A 47 15.18 22.00 10.39
N TYR A 48 14.23 21.12 10.13
CA TYR A 48 14.38 20.05 9.14
C TYR A 48 13.95 20.54 7.77
N SER A 49 14.75 20.24 6.76
CA SER A 49 14.35 20.44 5.37
C SER A 49 13.24 19.45 4.95
N THR A 50 12.45 19.82 3.95
CA THR A 50 11.43 18.95 3.32
C THR A 50 12.01 17.60 2.91
N LYS A 51 13.25 17.59 2.35
CA LYS A 51 13.94 16.36 1.95
C LYS A 51 14.34 15.48 3.13
N GLU A 52 14.77 16.08 4.23
CA GLU A 52 15.07 15.33 5.45
C GLU A 52 13.81 14.72 6.06
N LEU A 53 12.70 15.47 6.09
CA LEU A 53 11.43 14.97 6.60
C LEU A 53 10.85 13.84 5.77
N THR A 54 10.90 13.95 4.43
CA THR A 54 10.49 12.84 3.55
C THR A 54 11.36 11.60 3.75
N SER A 55 12.68 11.78 3.94
CA SER A 55 13.61 10.68 4.23
C SER A 55 13.34 10.04 5.59
N LYS A 56 13.08 10.84 6.63
CA LYS A 56 12.74 10.39 7.99
C LYS A 56 11.44 9.60 8.00
N PHE A 57 10.42 10.08 7.27
CA PHE A 57 9.17 9.36 7.09
C PHE A 57 9.38 8.03 6.36
N LEU A 58 10.17 8.00 5.28
CA LEU A 58 10.47 6.76 4.55
C LEU A 58 11.21 5.74 5.43
N SER A 59 12.17 6.18 6.23
CA SER A 59 12.87 5.30 7.19
C SER A 59 11.91 4.69 8.21
N ARG A 60 10.95 5.47 8.72
CA ARG A 60 9.88 4.98 9.61
C ARG A 60 9.01 3.94 8.91
N VAL A 61 8.53 4.24 7.71
CA VAL A 61 7.68 3.33 6.90
C VAL A 61 8.43 2.03 6.56
N LYS A 62 9.73 2.08 6.29
CA LYS A 62 10.56 0.89 6.04
C LYS A 62 10.80 0.03 7.28
N SER A 63 10.85 0.64 8.46
CA SER A 63 10.98 -0.08 9.73
C SER A 63 9.69 -0.80 10.13
N ASP A 64 8.56 -0.34 9.59
CA ASP A 64 7.25 -0.96 9.80
C ASP A 64 7.13 -2.23 8.94
N LYS A 65 7.04 -3.40 9.60
CA LYS A 65 7.01 -4.70 8.94
C LYS A 65 5.67 -5.01 8.26
N GLU A 66 4.65 -4.17 8.46
CA GLU A 66 3.31 -4.41 7.92
C GLU A 66 3.15 -4.00 6.45
N LEU A 67 4.07 -3.17 5.92
CA LEU A 67 3.93 -2.61 4.58
C LEU A 67 4.67 -3.43 3.52
N SER A 68 3.95 -3.78 2.45
CA SER A 68 4.55 -4.51 1.34
C SER A 68 5.66 -3.70 0.64
N PRO A 69 6.71 -4.33 0.10
CA PRO A 69 7.78 -3.65 -0.64
C PRO A 69 7.26 -2.80 -1.81
N LYS A 70 6.18 -3.25 -2.45
CA LYS A 70 5.52 -2.53 -3.54
C LYS A 70 4.89 -1.22 -3.05
N THR A 71 4.30 -1.22 -1.86
CA THR A 71 3.74 -0.01 -1.24
C THR A 71 4.84 0.97 -0.89
N ILE A 72 5.97 0.49 -0.36
CA ILE A 72 7.13 1.33 -0.02
C ILE A 72 7.70 1.99 -1.29
N ALA A 73 7.94 1.23 -2.35
CA ALA A 73 8.42 1.78 -3.63
C ALA A 73 7.44 2.82 -4.22
N GLN A 74 6.13 2.61 -4.03
CA GLN A 74 5.12 3.59 -4.42
C GLN A 74 5.25 4.88 -3.58
N TYR A 75 5.49 4.77 -2.28
CA TYR A 75 5.65 5.92 -1.39
C TYR A 75 6.89 6.73 -1.77
N GLU A 76 8.02 6.06 -1.99
CA GLU A 76 9.26 6.69 -2.46
C GLU A 76 9.05 7.47 -3.75
N ARG A 77 8.38 6.87 -4.74
CA ARG A 77 8.08 7.54 -6.00
C ARG A 77 7.23 8.80 -5.79
N HIS A 78 6.16 8.71 -5.01
CA HIS A 78 5.27 9.84 -4.78
C HIS A 78 5.93 10.96 -3.97
N LEU A 79 6.71 10.63 -2.94
CA LEU A 79 7.45 11.63 -2.16
C LEU A 79 8.53 12.30 -2.99
N ARG A 80 9.19 11.55 -3.89
CA ARG A 80 10.11 12.13 -4.87
C ARG A 80 9.41 13.16 -5.76
N ILE A 81 8.26 12.81 -6.34
CA ILE A 81 7.44 13.74 -7.15
C ILE A 81 7.08 14.98 -6.35
N PHE A 82 6.66 14.81 -5.09
CA PHE A 82 6.38 15.91 -4.20
C PHE A 82 7.59 16.84 -4.03
N THR A 83 8.77 16.32 -3.67
CA THR A 83 9.99 17.13 -3.51
C THR A 83 10.52 17.74 -4.81
N GLU A 84 10.16 17.17 -5.96
CA GLU A 84 10.51 17.71 -7.28
C GLU A 84 9.60 18.86 -7.70
N ILE A 85 8.39 18.97 -7.15
CA ILE A 85 7.40 20.02 -7.47
C ILE A 85 7.36 21.09 -6.38
N PHE A 86 7.31 20.68 -5.11
CA PHE A 86 7.33 21.56 -3.96
C PHE A 86 8.77 21.90 -3.62
N HIS A 87 9.27 22.96 -4.26
CA HIS A 87 10.67 23.39 -4.24
C HIS A 87 11.09 24.10 -2.95
N PHE A 88 10.20 24.28 -1.98
CA PHE A 88 10.55 24.90 -0.71
C PHE A 88 11.36 23.93 0.16
N ASP A 89 12.49 24.44 0.67
CA ASP A 89 13.32 23.68 1.60
C ASP A 89 12.63 23.51 2.96
N ASP A 90 11.75 24.43 3.36
CA ASP A 90 10.97 24.32 4.58
C ASP A 90 9.53 23.85 4.28
N ILE A 91 9.12 22.75 4.91
CA ILE A 91 7.77 22.20 4.75
C ILE A 91 6.68 23.11 5.36
N ARG A 92 7.07 24.02 6.27
CA ARG A 92 6.15 24.96 6.94
C ARG A 92 5.60 26.03 6.01
N GLU A 93 6.25 26.22 4.86
CA GLU A 93 5.77 27.07 3.75
C GLU A 93 4.59 26.42 3.00
N MET A 94 4.28 25.15 3.28
CA MET A 94 3.07 24.54 2.75
C MET A 94 1.85 25.16 3.42
N ASP A 95 0.85 25.46 2.60
CA ASP A 95 -0.47 25.84 3.06
C ASP A 95 -1.55 25.10 2.26
N ARG A 96 -2.80 25.50 2.47
CA ARG A 96 -3.94 24.91 1.79
C ARG A 96 -3.94 25.21 0.28
N GLU A 97 -3.51 26.40 -0.12
CA GLU A 97 -3.49 26.82 -1.52
C GLU A 97 -2.43 26.01 -2.30
N ASN A 98 -1.23 25.89 -1.75
CA ASN A 98 -0.14 25.08 -2.27
C ASN A 98 -0.55 23.61 -2.47
N ALA A 99 -1.30 23.04 -1.52
CA ALA A 99 -1.83 21.68 -1.64
C ALA A 99 -2.83 21.54 -2.81
N GLU A 100 -3.67 22.56 -3.04
CA GLU A 100 -4.60 22.59 -4.17
C GLU A 100 -3.88 22.80 -5.51
N GLN A 101 -2.87 23.67 -5.55
CA GLN A 101 -2.02 23.85 -6.73
C GLN A 101 -1.27 22.55 -7.07
N LEU A 102 -0.72 21.85 -6.07
CA LEU A 102 -0.08 20.54 -6.26
C LEU A 102 -1.06 19.51 -6.83
N LEU A 103 -2.32 19.51 -6.37
CA LEU A 103 -3.36 18.65 -6.93
C LEU A 103 -3.61 18.97 -8.42
N GLN A 104 -3.67 20.24 -8.81
CA GLN A 104 -3.82 20.64 -10.22
C GLN A 104 -2.63 20.20 -11.07
N LEU A 105 -1.41 20.37 -10.55
CA LEU A 105 -0.19 19.88 -11.21
C LEU A 105 -0.21 18.36 -11.39
N MET A 106 -0.70 17.63 -10.38
CA MET A 106 -0.83 16.18 -10.44
C MET A 106 -1.86 15.71 -11.48
N TYR A 107 -2.91 16.47 -11.78
CA TYR A 107 -3.82 16.15 -12.89
C TYR A 107 -3.16 16.25 -14.26
N ASN A 108 -2.10 17.06 -14.37
CA ASN A 108 -1.32 17.24 -15.59
C ASN A 108 -0.01 16.43 -15.57
N TYR A 109 0.22 15.63 -14.53
CA TYR A 109 1.47 14.88 -14.40
C TYR A 109 1.55 13.76 -15.43
N PRO A 110 2.69 13.58 -16.13
CA PRO A 110 2.77 12.64 -17.24
C PRO A 110 2.66 11.18 -16.80
N LYS A 111 2.07 10.34 -17.65
CA LYS A 111 2.00 8.90 -17.43
C LYS A 111 3.34 8.25 -17.78
N ASN A 112 4.02 7.72 -16.75
CA ASN A 112 5.30 7.00 -16.90
C ASN A 112 6.39 7.81 -17.64
N PRO A 113 6.75 9.02 -17.15
CA PRO A 113 7.69 9.92 -17.84
C PRO A 113 9.05 9.30 -18.11
N GLU A 114 9.51 8.39 -17.24
CA GLU A 114 10.78 7.68 -17.37
C GLU A 114 10.86 6.81 -18.64
N LYS A 115 9.72 6.39 -19.20
CA LYS A 115 9.66 5.56 -20.42
C LYS A 115 9.72 6.39 -21.71
N GLN A 116 9.56 7.70 -21.62
CA GLN A 116 9.48 8.58 -22.76
C GLN A 116 10.78 9.36 -22.92
N SER A 117 11.46 9.19 -24.06
CA SER A 117 12.79 9.75 -24.31
C SER A 117 12.85 11.27 -24.19
N THR A 118 11.77 11.97 -24.54
CA THR A 118 11.66 13.43 -24.44
C THR A 118 11.44 13.94 -23.01
N LEU A 119 10.98 13.08 -22.10
CA LEU A 119 10.59 13.44 -20.73
C LEU A 119 11.53 12.89 -19.67
N CYS A 120 12.27 11.81 -19.94
CA CYS A 120 13.04 11.06 -18.94
C CYS A 120 14.12 11.86 -18.19
N LYS A 121 14.60 12.97 -18.77
CA LYS A 121 15.62 13.85 -18.17
C LYS A 121 15.01 15.05 -17.41
N LEU A 122 13.70 15.27 -17.53
CA LEU A 122 13.01 16.41 -16.92
C LEU A 122 12.37 16.00 -15.60
N LYS A 123 12.25 16.97 -14.68
CA LYS A 123 11.64 16.79 -13.35
C LYS A 123 10.73 17.97 -13.02
N GLY A 124 9.90 17.80 -12.00
CA GLY A 124 9.07 18.88 -11.44
C GLY A 124 8.17 19.57 -12.46
N ILE A 125 8.12 20.90 -12.40
CA ILE A 125 7.27 21.72 -13.30
C ILE A 125 7.72 21.65 -14.76
N ALA A 126 9.03 21.58 -15.02
CA ALA A 126 9.56 21.53 -16.39
C ALA A 126 9.09 20.27 -17.13
N LEU A 127 8.99 19.15 -16.41
CA LEU A 127 8.44 17.89 -16.92
C LEU A 127 6.96 18.02 -17.32
N ILE A 128 6.15 18.63 -16.46
CA ILE A 128 4.71 18.82 -16.71
C ILE A 128 4.51 19.72 -17.93
N ARG A 129 5.24 20.85 -17.99
CA ARG A 129 5.20 21.78 -19.13
C ARG A 129 5.55 21.08 -20.44
N LYS A 130 6.62 20.27 -20.44
CA LYS A 130 7.03 19.56 -21.65
C LYS A 130 5.99 18.54 -22.11
N ASN A 131 5.32 17.87 -21.18
CA ASN A 131 4.26 16.92 -21.52
C ASN A 131 3.03 17.61 -22.13
N GLN A 132 2.70 18.82 -21.67
CA GLN A 132 1.64 19.63 -22.27
C GLN A 132 1.99 20.05 -23.71
N GLU A 133 3.23 20.47 -23.96
CA GLU A 133 3.69 20.84 -25.32
C GLU A 133 3.54 19.69 -26.32
N ILE A 134 3.76 18.44 -25.88
CA ILE A 134 3.69 17.25 -26.74
C ILE A 134 2.32 16.55 -26.68
N ASN A 135 1.34 17.13 -25.98
CA ASN A 135 0.01 16.55 -25.76
C ASN A 135 0.06 15.08 -25.27
N GLY A 136 0.97 14.78 -24.34
CA GLY A 136 1.19 13.42 -23.85
C GLY A 136 0.17 12.96 -22.81
N ASP A 137 0.01 11.63 -22.69
CA ASP A 137 -0.86 11.00 -21.70
C ASP A 137 -0.53 11.45 -20.26
N VAL A 138 -1.58 11.67 -19.47
CA VAL A 138 -1.48 12.02 -18.04
C VAL A 138 -1.84 10.85 -17.13
N VAL A 139 -1.46 10.95 -15.87
CA VAL A 139 -1.84 9.96 -14.85
C VAL A 139 -3.36 9.91 -14.65
N SER A 140 -3.88 8.73 -14.33
CA SER A 140 -5.31 8.57 -14.05
C SER A 140 -5.72 9.22 -12.73
N ARG A 141 -7.01 9.54 -12.57
CA ARG A 141 -7.56 10.07 -11.30
C ARG A 141 -7.33 9.12 -10.12
N ALA A 142 -7.28 7.81 -10.37
CA ALA A 142 -6.94 6.82 -9.35
C ALA A 142 -5.49 6.96 -8.86
N THR A 143 -4.54 7.25 -9.76
CA THR A 143 -3.15 7.52 -9.39
C THR A 143 -3.03 8.83 -8.62
N VAL A 144 -3.73 9.90 -9.05
CA VAL A 144 -3.76 11.17 -8.31
C VAL A 144 -4.34 10.99 -6.92
N LYS A 145 -5.42 10.19 -6.78
CA LYS A 145 -5.99 9.86 -5.47
C LYS A 145 -4.99 9.14 -4.57
N LYS A 146 -4.23 8.18 -5.10
CA LYS A 146 -3.16 7.51 -4.34
C LYS A 146 -2.06 8.50 -3.90
N PHE A 147 -1.73 9.48 -4.74
CA PHE A 147 -0.79 10.54 -4.39
C PHE A 147 -1.31 11.41 -3.24
N VAL A 148 -2.53 11.95 -3.38
CA VAL A 148 -3.17 12.78 -2.34
C VAL A 148 -3.32 12.03 -1.01
N ASN A 149 -3.72 10.76 -1.06
CA ASN A 149 -3.82 9.94 0.15
C ASN A 149 -2.47 9.81 0.86
N LEU A 150 -1.37 9.59 0.12
CA LEU A 150 -0.04 9.54 0.72
C LEU A 150 0.36 10.90 1.30
N MET A 151 0.13 12.00 0.58
CA MET A 151 0.43 13.34 1.10
C MET A 151 -0.34 13.59 2.40
N SER A 152 -1.62 13.21 2.46
CA SER A 152 -2.41 13.27 3.70
C SER A 152 -1.78 12.44 4.82
N THR A 153 -1.30 11.21 4.55
CA THR A 153 -0.62 10.38 5.56
C THR A 153 0.71 11.01 6.02
N PHE A 154 1.51 11.52 5.09
CA PHE A 154 2.79 12.15 5.37
C PHE A 154 2.62 13.43 6.20
N PHE A 155 1.69 14.31 5.82
CA PHE A 155 1.41 15.53 6.57
C PHE A 155 0.74 15.24 7.92
N GLN A 156 -0.06 14.18 8.05
CA GLN A 156 -0.57 13.73 9.35
C GLN A 156 0.56 13.31 10.29
N TRP A 157 1.54 12.55 9.76
CA TRP A 157 2.73 12.18 10.50
C TRP A 157 3.53 13.43 10.89
N ALA A 158 3.75 14.36 9.96
CA ALA A 158 4.50 15.58 10.22
C ALA A 158 3.82 16.47 11.28
N GLU A 159 2.49 16.59 11.22
CA GLU A 159 1.68 17.32 12.20
C GLU A 159 1.79 16.67 13.59
N SER A 160 1.68 15.34 13.69
CA SER A 160 1.80 14.63 14.98
C SER A 160 3.17 14.75 15.64
N HIS A 161 4.21 15.12 14.88
CA HIS A 161 5.56 15.35 15.38
C HIS A 161 5.89 16.85 15.54
N GLY A 162 4.93 17.74 15.26
CA GLY A 162 5.09 19.19 15.39
C GLY A 162 5.89 19.85 14.26
N TYR A 163 6.17 19.16 13.14
CA TYR A 163 6.93 19.75 12.02
C TYR A 163 6.10 20.70 11.16
N VAL A 164 4.78 20.51 11.12
CA VAL A 164 3.83 21.38 10.39
C VAL A 164 2.68 21.75 11.30
N LYS A 165 2.06 22.90 11.04
CA LYS A 165 0.92 23.41 11.83
C LYS A 165 -0.35 22.59 11.66
N ALA A 166 -0.55 22.01 10.48
CA ALA A 166 -1.75 21.26 10.14
C ALA A 166 -1.52 20.34 8.95
N ASN A 167 -2.41 19.37 8.78
CA ASN A 167 -2.48 18.54 7.57
C ASN A 167 -3.27 19.23 6.44
N PHE A 168 -2.58 19.90 5.52
CA PHE A 168 -3.21 20.63 4.39
C PHE A 168 -3.86 19.73 3.34
N PHE A 169 -3.52 18.44 3.32
CA PHE A 169 -4.10 17.44 2.43
C PHE A 169 -5.32 16.73 3.03
N TYR A 170 -5.63 17.00 4.30
CA TYR A 170 -6.79 16.42 4.97
C TYR A 170 -8.08 16.77 4.21
N LYS A 171 -8.88 15.75 3.88
CA LYS A 171 -10.13 15.87 3.11
C LYS A 171 -9.98 16.58 1.75
N LEU A 172 -8.77 16.69 1.20
CA LEU A 172 -8.57 17.21 -0.16
C LEU A 172 -9.24 16.26 -1.18
N ARG A 173 -10.25 16.77 -1.88
CA ARG A 173 -11.07 15.95 -2.79
C ARG A 173 -10.42 15.85 -4.16
N VAL A 174 -10.24 14.62 -4.62
CA VAL A 174 -9.88 14.32 -6.01
C VAL A 174 -11.15 14.21 -6.84
N GLY A 175 -11.23 14.98 -7.92
CA GLY A 175 -12.34 14.95 -8.87
C GLY A 175 -12.53 13.55 -9.46
N ARG A 176 -13.79 13.15 -9.66
CA ARG A 176 -14.12 11.87 -10.31
C ARG A 176 -13.71 11.95 -11.79
N SER A 177 -13.19 10.86 -12.38
CA SER A 177 -13.07 10.79 -13.84
C SER A 177 -14.47 10.66 -14.45
N GLY A 178 -14.70 11.32 -15.58
CA GLY A 178 -15.98 11.26 -16.31
C GLY A 178 -16.30 9.87 -16.87
N SER A 179 -15.31 9.00 -17.04
CA SER A 179 -15.49 7.59 -17.38
C SER A 179 -14.95 6.73 -16.24
N TYR A 180 -15.86 6.20 -15.42
CA TYR A 180 -15.63 4.90 -14.83
C TYR A 180 -16.03 3.92 -15.93
N GLU A 181 -15.08 3.43 -16.71
CA GLU A 181 -15.36 2.22 -17.47
C GLU A 181 -15.48 1.10 -16.44
N PRO A 182 -16.69 0.58 -16.16
CA PRO A 182 -16.80 -0.58 -15.30
C PRO A 182 -15.94 -1.68 -15.92
N ARG A 183 -15.23 -2.43 -15.07
CA ARG A 183 -14.60 -3.66 -15.52
C ARG A 183 -15.67 -4.49 -16.22
N TYR A 184 -15.39 -4.94 -17.44
CA TYR A 184 -16.32 -5.73 -18.22
C TYR A 184 -16.68 -6.99 -17.43
N ASN A 185 -17.97 -7.15 -17.13
CA ASN A 185 -18.46 -8.33 -16.45
C ASN A 185 -18.86 -9.35 -17.52
N LEU A 186 -18.18 -10.50 -17.54
CA LEU A 186 -18.52 -11.59 -18.44
C LEU A 186 -19.92 -12.11 -18.10
N THR A 187 -20.76 -12.21 -19.12
CA THR A 187 -22.07 -12.87 -19.02
C THR A 187 -21.91 -14.39 -18.93
N ASN A 188 -22.93 -15.09 -18.42
CA ASN A 188 -22.92 -16.56 -18.39
C ASN A 188 -22.71 -17.15 -19.79
N GLN A 189 -23.31 -16.56 -20.83
CA GLN A 189 -23.15 -17.02 -22.21
C GLN A 189 -21.71 -16.88 -22.71
N GLU A 190 -21.02 -15.80 -22.34
CA GLU A 190 -19.62 -15.60 -22.71
C GLU A 190 -18.69 -16.54 -21.94
N LEU A 191 -18.95 -16.76 -20.65
CA LEU A 191 -18.24 -17.78 -19.88
C LEU A 191 -18.43 -19.15 -20.54
N ASP A 192 -19.66 -19.52 -20.88
CA ASP A 192 -19.93 -20.80 -21.52
C ASP A 192 -19.20 -20.92 -22.87
N ARG A 193 -19.10 -19.83 -23.66
CA ARG A 193 -18.27 -19.81 -24.88
C ARG A 193 -16.80 -20.07 -24.57
N VAL A 194 -16.22 -19.43 -23.56
CA VAL A 194 -14.81 -19.65 -23.16
C VAL A 194 -14.56 -21.11 -22.78
N PHE A 195 -15.43 -21.68 -21.95
CA PHE A 195 -15.27 -23.07 -21.47
C PHE A 195 -15.74 -24.14 -22.47
N THR A 196 -16.32 -23.74 -23.61
CA THR A 196 -16.71 -24.66 -24.70
C THR A 196 -15.83 -24.57 -25.94
N MET A 197 -14.79 -23.73 -25.93
CA MET A 197 -13.80 -23.68 -27.00
C MET A 197 -13.16 -25.06 -27.24
N PRO A 198 -12.84 -25.41 -28.49
CA PRO A 198 -12.21 -26.71 -28.82
C PRO A 198 -10.98 -26.99 -27.97
N ASP A 199 -10.09 -26.02 -27.80
CA ASP A 199 -8.88 -26.14 -26.98
C ASP A 199 -9.19 -26.55 -25.53
N TYR A 200 -10.29 -26.02 -24.98
CA TYR A 200 -10.77 -26.33 -23.63
C TYR A 200 -11.37 -27.72 -23.50
N LYS A 201 -12.10 -28.17 -24.52
CA LYS A 201 -12.69 -29.52 -24.57
C LYS A 201 -11.65 -30.60 -24.84
N GLU A 202 -10.69 -30.30 -25.70
CA GLU A 202 -9.65 -31.23 -26.14
C GLU A 202 -8.44 -31.24 -25.18
N GLY A 203 -8.41 -30.34 -24.20
CA GLY A 203 -7.30 -30.24 -23.23
C GLY A 203 -5.98 -29.82 -23.87
N LYS A 204 -6.02 -29.21 -25.06
CA LYS A 204 -4.83 -28.81 -25.83
C LYS A 204 -4.32 -27.46 -25.32
N PHE A 205 -3.57 -27.50 -24.24
CA PHE A 205 -2.93 -26.32 -23.66
C PHE A 205 -1.42 -26.46 -23.64
N LEU A 206 -0.72 -25.35 -23.87
CA LEU A 206 0.74 -25.28 -23.75
C LEU A 206 1.21 -25.62 -22.33
N HIS A 207 0.44 -25.22 -21.31
CA HIS A 207 0.72 -25.49 -19.92
C HIS A 207 -0.53 -25.97 -19.17
N PRO A 208 -0.41 -26.96 -18.25
CA PRO A 208 -1.56 -27.49 -17.50
C PRO A 208 -2.35 -26.44 -16.71
N TYR A 209 -1.70 -25.38 -16.24
CA TYR A 209 -2.34 -24.34 -15.45
C TYR A 209 -3.29 -23.45 -16.27
N TYR A 210 -3.18 -23.41 -17.61
CA TYR A 210 -4.15 -22.73 -18.46
C TYR A 210 -5.53 -23.38 -18.43
N TYR A 211 -5.59 -24.68 -18.17
CA TYR A 211 -6.84 -25.39 -17.94
C TYR A 211 -7.34 -25.18 -16.50
N TRP A 212 -6.50 -25.43 -15.49
CA TRP A 212 -6.97 -25.44 -14.10
C TRP A 212 -7.28 -24.05 -13.53
N LEU A 213 -6.52 -23.00 -13.87
CA LEU A 213 -6.71 -21.68 -13.26
C LEU A 213 -8.07 -21.06 -13.61
N PRO A 214 -8.55 -21.02 -14.86
CA PRO A 214 -9.87 -20.47 -15.16
C PRO A 214 -11.03 -21.22 -14.46
N LEU A 215 -10.94 -22.55 -14.34
CA LEU A 215 -11.93 -23.34 -13.59
C LEU A 215 -11.93 -22.95 -12.12
N LEU A 216 -10.75 -22.91 -11.49
CA LEU A 216 -10.62 -22.53 -10.09
C LEU A 216 -11.13 -21.10 -9.86
N LEU A 217 -10.82 -20.15 -10.73
CA LEU A 217 -11.33 -18.77 -10.66
C LEU A 217 -12.86 -18.73 -10.73
N ARG A 218 -13.47 -19.50 -11.64
CA ARG A 218 -14.93 -19.56 -11.82
C ARG A 218 -15.64 -20.12 -10.58
N PHE A 219 -15.10 -21.20 -9.99
CA PHE A 219 -15.80 -21.92 -8.92
C PHE A 219 -15.46 -21.43 -7.50
N THR A 220 -14.30 -20.82 -7.29
CA THR A 220 -13.85 -20.42 -5.94
C THR A 220 -13.98 -18.92 -5.70
N GLY A 221 -13.96 -18.10 -6.75
CA GLY A 221 -13.90 -16.64 -6.62
C GLY A 221 -12.60 -16.12 -5.98
N ALA A 222 -11.60 -16.98 -5.77
CA ALA A 222 -10.31 -16.62 -5.21
C ALA A 222 -9.53 -15.68 -6.14
N ARG A 223 -8.60 -14.90 -5.59
CA ARG A 223 -7.71 -14.07 -6.42
C ARG A 223 -6.72 -14.96 -7.17
N MET A 224 -6.36 -14.55 -8.39
CA MET A 224 -5.35 -15.25 -9.20
C MET A 224 -4.07 -15.58 -8.41
N ASN A 225 -3.53 -14.61 -7.66
CA ASN A 225 -2.32 -14.83 -6.86
C ASN A 225 -2.51 -15.84 -5.72
N GLU A 226 -3.70 -15.95 -5.14
CA GLU A 226 -4.00 -16.95 -4.11
C GLU A 226 -3.98 -18.35 -4.73
N LEU A 227 -4.58 -18.52 -5.91
CA LEU A 227 -4.59 -19.78 -6.64
C LEU A 227 -3.20 -20.20 -7.13
N CYS A 228 -2.38 -19.25 -7.61
CA CYS A 228 -1.02 -19.51 -8.07
C CYS A 228 -0.05 -19.95 -6.96
N GLN A 229 -0.42 -19.77 -5.68
CA GLN A 229 0.41 -20.16 -4.53
C GLN A 229 -0.02 -21.49 -3.91
N LEU A 230 -1.10 -22.11 -4.41
CA LEU A 230 -1.61 -23.38 -3.90
C LEU A 230 -0.59 -24.51 -4.06
N ARG A 231 -0.47 -25.31 -3.01
CA ARG A 231 0.31 -26.55 -2.95
C ARG A 231 -0.64 -27.73 -2.87
N ARG A 232 -0.13 -28.93 -3.19
CA ARG A 232 -0.89 -30.18 -3.00
C ARG A 232 -1.42 -30.35 -1.57
N ALA A 233 -0.66 -29.88 -0.58
CA ALA A 233 -1.03 -29.92 0.83
C ALA A 233 -2.21 -28.99 1.18
N ASP A 234 -2.54 -28.04 0.30
CA ASP A 234 -3.66 -27.10 0.51
C ASP A 234 -4.99 -27.67 0.02
N VAL A 235 -4.99 -28.85 -0.63
CA VAL A 235 -6.22 -29.59 -0.94
C VAL A 235 -6.61 -30.41 0.28
N ILE A 236 -7.69 -30.00 0.93
CA ILE A 236 -8.15 -30.58 2.20
C ILE A 236 -9.50 -31.27 2.03
N CYS A 237 -9.78 -32.23 2.91
CA CYS A 237 -11.11 -32.81 3.07
C CYS A 237 -11.53 -32.60 4.52
N GLN A 238 -12.58 -31.82 4.73
CA GLN A 238 -13.12 -31.53 6.05
C GLN A 238 -14.58 -31.95 6.08
N GLU A 239 -14.94 -32.83 7.03
CA GLU A 239 -16.31 -33.35 7.18
C GLU A 239 -16.87 -33.99 5.89
N GLY A 240 -15.99 -34.62 5.09
CA GLY A 240 -16.37 -35.24 3.81
C GLY A 240 -16.50 -34.26 2.64
N VAL A 241 -16.22 -32.97 2.85
CA VAL A 241 -16.23 -31.93 1.81
C VAL A 241 -14.81 -31.62 1.37
N HIS A 242 -14.53 -31.77 0.08
CA HIS A 242 -13.25 -31.37 -0.51
C HIS A 242 -13.21 -29.86 -0.71
N GLY A 243 -12.08 -29.24 -0.35
CA GLY A 243 -11.86 -27.81 -0.49
C GLY A 243 -10.40 -27.45 -0.71
N ILE A 244 -10.17 -26.16 -0.97
CA ILE A 244 -8.84 -25.58 -1.03
C ILE A 244 -8.64 -24.63 0.15
N GLN A 245 -7.52 -24.77 0.84
CA GLN A 245 -7.12 -23.89 1.92
C GLN A 245 -6.26 -22.76 1.38
N ILE A 246 -6.80 -21.53 1.39
CA ILE A 246 -6.08 -20.34 0.93
C ILE A 246 -5.43 -19.66 2.13
N HIS A 247 -4.11 -19.54 2.10
CA HIS A 247 -3.35 -18.86 3.13
C HIS A 247 -3.17 -17.38 2.78
N ALA A 248 -3.47 -16.49 3.72
CA ALA A 248 -3.07 -15.09 3.63
C ALA A 248 -1.56 -14.97 3.94
N ARG A 249 -0.69 -15.38 3.01
CA ARG A 249 0.73 -15.05 3.11
C ARG A 249 0.91 -13.63 2.57
N THR A 250 1.13 -12.71 3.50
CA THR A 250 1.42 -11.29 3.23
C THR A 250 2.88 -11.13 2.86
#